data_AF-A0A7G9Z9C9-F1
#
_entry.id   AF-A0A7G9Z9C9-F1
#
_cell.length_a   1.000
_cell.length_b   1.000
_cell.length_c   1.000
_cell.angle_alpha   90.00
_cell.angle_beta   90.00
_cell.angle_gamma   90.00
#
_symmetry.space_group_name_H-M   'P 1'
#
loop_
_entity.id
_entity.type
_entity.pdbx_description
1 polymer ?
#
loop_
_entity_poly.entity_id
_entity_poly.type
_entity_poly.pdbx_seq_one_letter_code
_entity_poly.pdbx_strand_id
1 'polypeptide(L)' 'MGKLALFFGANDFGRTIREENVVTAAGKEHKPARAVEIIKAVESVGRSMAQRNTGWGVL' A
#
# COMPACT_ATOMS: atom_id res chain seq x y z
N MET A 1 -12.32 5.00 -1.53
CA MET A 1 -12.42 3.67 -0.86
C MET A 1 -11.24 3.35 0.06
N GLY A 2 -9.98 3.52 -0.37
CA GLY A 2 -8.79 3.16 0.45
C GLY A 2 -8.73 3.77 1.86
N LYS A 3 -8.93 5.09 2.02
CA LYS A 3 -8.89 5.74 3.34
C LYS A 3 -9.97 5.24 4.32
N LEU A 4 -11.18 4.98 3.83
CA LEU A 4 -12.28 4.46 4.65
C LEU A 4 -11.96 3.04 5.13
N ALA A 5 -11.41 2.20 4.26
CA ALA A 5 -10.96 0.85 4.64
C ALA A 5 -9.83 0.89 5.68
N LEU A 6 -8.84 1.79 5.51
CA LEU A 6 -7.77 1.99 6.50
C LEU A 6 -8.32 2.45 7.85
N PHE A 7 -9.32 3.33 7.86
CA PHE A 7 -9.99 3.79 9.06
C PHE A 7 -10.71 2.63 9.79
N PHE A 8 -11.36 1.73 9.05
CA PHE A 8 -11.99 0.53 9.60
C PHE A 8 -11.03 -0.65 9.87
N GLY A 9 -9.71 -0.43 9.80
CA GLY A 9 -8.72 -1.39 10.26
C GLY A 9 -7.99 -2.19 9.17
N ALA A 10 -8.21 -1.91 7.88
CA ALA A 10 -7.35 -2.47 6.83
C ALA A 10 -5.88 -2.12 7.11
N ASN A 11 -4.99 -3.08 6.93
CA ASN A 11 -3.56 -2.96 7.26
C ASN A 11 -2.65 -3.27 6.07
N ASP A 12 -3.24 -3.54 4.91
CA ASP A 12 -2.54 -3.88 3.70
C ASP A 12 -3.07 -3.06 2.52
N PHE A 13 -2.24 -3.02 1.49
CA PHE A 13 -2.61 -2.57 0.16
C PHE A 13 -2.45 -3.76 -0.80
N GLY A 14 -2.75 -4.99 -0.35
CA GLY A 14 -2.26 -6.25 -0.93
C GLY A 14 -2.60 -6.51 -2.40
N ARG A 15 -3.50 -5.71 -2.98
CA ARG A 15 -3.76 -5.70 -4.42
C ARG A 15 -2.72 -4.91 -5.21
N THR A 16 -2.16 -3.83 -4.68
CA THR A 16 -1.35 -2.88 -5.46
C THR A 16 -0.07 -3.48 -6.06
N ILE A 17 0.65 -4.34 -5.33
CA ILE A 17 1.92 -4.93 -5.81
C ILE A 17 1.68 -6.21 -6.63
N ARG A 18 0.73 -7.05 -6.24
CA ARG A 18 0.47 -8.32 -6.95
C ARG A 18 -0.30 -8.11 -8.26
N GLU A 19 -1.22 -7.14 -8.27
CA GLU A 19 -1.98 -6.76 -9.46
C GLU A 19 -1.10 -6.05 -10.48
N GLU A 20 -0.10 -5.25 -10.06
CA GLU A 20 0.89 -4.66 -10.97
C GLU A 20 1.59 -5.73 -11.81
N ASN A 21 2.29 -6.68 -11.18
CA ASN A 21 3.03 -7.71 -11.91
C ASN A 21 2.15 -8.56 -12.84
N VAL A 22 0.89 -8.80 -12.47
CA VAL A 22 -0.07 -9.58 -13.28
C VAL A 22 -0.62 -8.76 -14.43
N VAL A 23 -1.00 -7.50 -14.19
CA VAL A 23 -1.63 -6.63 -15.20
C VAL A 23 -0.61 -6.20 -16.25
N THR A 24 0.63 -5.90 -15.86
CA THR A 24 1.71 -5.62 -16.82
C THR A 24 2.07 -6.87 -17.64
N ALA A 25 2.11 -8.05 -17.01
CA ALA A 25 2.33 -9.32 -17.73
C ALA A 25 1.19 -9.66 -18.72
N ALA A 26 -0.03 -9.17 -18.47
CA ALA A 26 -1.16 -9.27 -19.38
C ALA A 26 -1.17 -8.19 -20.50
N GLY A 27 -0.11 -7.37 -20.61
CA GLY A 27 0.02 -6.34 -21.64
C GLY A 27 -0.90 -5.13 -21.43
N LYS A 28 -1.38 -4.92 -20.21
CA LYS A 28 -2.23 -3.77 -19.86
C LYS A 28 -1.42 -2.76 -19.07
N GLU A 29 -1.57 -1.48 -19.43
CA GLU A 29 -0.99 -0.40 -18.64
C GLU A 29 -1.70 -0.28 -17.29
N HIS A 30 -0.92 -0.23 -16.22
CA HIS A 30 -1.40 0.03 -14.86
C HIS A 30 -0.43 0.99 -14.18
N LYS A 31 -0.97 1.96 -13.42
CA LYS A 31 -0.17 2.90 -12.63
C LYS A 31 -0.48 2.65 -11.15
N PRO A 32 0.38 1.91 -10.43
CA PRO A 32 0.19 1.66 -9.00
C PRO A 32 0.34 2.96 -8.20
N ALA A 33 -0.24 2.97 -7.00
CA ALA A 33 -0.02 4.06 -6.04
C ALA A 33 1.46 4.06 -5.60
N ARG A 34 2.08 5.23 -5.60
CA ARG A 34 3.47 5.37 -5.15
C ARG A 34 3.54 5.24 -3.63
N ALA A 35 4.67 4.79 -3.10
CA ALA A 35 4.88 4.66 -1.65
C ALA A 35 4.54 5.96 -0.88
N VAL A 36 4.91 7.12 -1.42
CA VAL A 36 4.58 8.43 -0.82
C VAL A 36 3.07 8.71 -0.74
N GLU A 37 2.28 8.22 -1.69
CA GLU A 37 0.82 8.40 -1.70
C GLU A 37 0.16 7.48 -0.68
N ILE A 38 0.69 6.26 -0.53
CA ILE A 38 0.29 5.30 0.48
C ILE A 38 0.56 5.84 1.89
N ILE A 39 1.78 6.34 2.14
CA ILE A 39 2.17 6.92 3.44
C ILE A 39 1.20 8.05 3.82
N LYS A 40 0.99 9.03 2.92
CA LYS A 40 0.05 10.13 3.16
C LYS A 40 -1.38 9.67 3.43
N ALA A 41 -1.84 8.59 2.78
CA ALA A 41 -3.18 8.06 2.99
C ALA A 41 -3.33 7.46 4.40
N VAL A 42 -2.32 6.73 4.87
CA VAL A 42 -2.32 6.11 6.21
C VAL A 42 -2.18 7.17 7.32
N GLU A 43 -1.29 8.14 7.14
CA GLU A 43 -1.14 9.26 8.09
C GLU A 43 -2.42 10.09 8.19
N SER A 44 -3.14 10.27 7.06
CA SER A 44 -4.41 11.02 7.05
C SER A 44 -5.54 10.39 7.86
N VAL A 45 -5.40 9.12 8.28
CA VAL A 45 -6.34 8.45 9.19
C VAL A 45 -5.77 8.27 10.61
N GLY A 46 -4.69 9.00 10.94
CA GLY A 46 -4.10 9.01 12.28
C GLY A 46 -3.25 7.78 12.62
N ARG A 47 -2.78 7.03 11.61
CA ARG A 47 -1.96 5.83 11.80
C ARG A 47 -0.53 6.09 11.34
N SER A 48 0.44 5.55 12.07
CA SER A 48 1.86 5.65 11.76
C SER A 48 2.31 4.55 10.80
N MET A 49 3.13 4.90 9.81
CA MET A 49 3.80 3.95 8.93
C MET A 49 5.22 3.68 9.42
N ALA A 50 5.66 2.42 9.31
CA ALA A 50 7.03 2.02 9.64
C ALA A 50 7.53 1.03 8.58
N GLN A 51 8.73 1.27 8.06
CA GLN A 51 9.43 0.29 7.24
C GLN A 51 10.04 -0.75 8.18
N ARG A 52 9.94 -2.04 7.83
CA ARG A 52 10.50 -3.14 8.64
C ARG A 52 11.41 -4.01 7.79
N ASN A 53 12.43 -4.57 8.42
CA ASN A 53 13.22 -5.65 7.83
C ASN A 53 12.51 -7.01 8.00
N THR A 54 13.05 -8.07 7.39
CA THR A 54 12.52 -9.44 7.48
C THR A 54 12.56 -10.01 8.91
N GLY A 55 13.41 -9.47 9.78
CA GLY A 55 13.48 -9.78 11.21
C GLY A 55 12.54 -8.93 12.07
N TRP A 56 11.57 -8.22 11.47
CA TRP A 56 10.58 -7.37 12.13
C TRP A 56 11.12 -6.11 12.83
N GLY A 57 12.41 -5.80 12.70
CA GLY A 57 12.99 -4.54 13.18
C GLY A 57 12.54 -3.36 12.32
N VAL A 58 12.19 -2.24 12.96
CA VAL A 58 11.89 -0.98 12.26
C VAL A 58 13.20 -0.40 11.69
N LEU A 59 13.16 0.01 10.42
CA LEU A 59 14.27 0.63 9.68
C LEU A 59 14.18 2.15 9.70
#